data_AF-A0A6S7GGK9-F1
#
_entry.id   AF-A0A6S7GGK9-F1
#
_cell.length_a   1.000
_cell.length_b   1.000
_cell.length_c   1.000
_cell.angle_alpha   90.00
_cell.angle_beta   90.00
_cell.angle_gamma   90.00
#
_symmetry.space_group_name_H-M   'P 1'
#
loop_
_entity.id
_entity.type
_entity.pdbx_description
1 polymer ?
#
loop_
_entity_poly.entity_id
_entity_poly.type
_entity_poly.pdbx_seq_one_letter_code
_entity_poly.pdbx_strand_id
1 'polypeptide(L)'
;MSMKKQLTEIDSKLKTLRLKLKQAEEIIAKRDREAVERHRVTILNLTKAVKDLRSSIEELKFSAGESEETVTTWSREIAQELSCADKSCAELSKCAKVIDDGFKAAEEAKQQETVIGFEKQFIQQKLEAELKQKELSLQPVTECDVRKIHKFYEQLLFNVESLRTLGKLEMIEGASFYIIIKKLEVLKAELVAHVSGDWRDWSFSELLEALRK
;
A
#
# COMPACT_ATOMS: atom_id res chain seq x y z
N MET A 1 -43.14 40.12 -8.26
CA MET A 1 -43.53 38.87 -8.95
C MET A 1 -44.89 38.43 -8.42
N SER A 2 -45.77 37.85 -9.23
CA SER A 2 -47.02 37.28 -8.69
C SER A 2 -46.71 36.00 -7.89
N MET A 3 -47.34 35.84 -6.72
CA MET A 3 -47.22 34.63 -5.86
C MET A 3 -47.39 33.33 -6.66
N LYS A 4 -48.33 33.33 -7.61
CA LYS A 4 -48.62 32.17 -8.48
C LYS A 4 -47.39 31.75 -9.30
N LYS A 5 -46.59 32.71 -9.77
CA LYS A 5 -45.35 32.45 -10.52
C LYS A 5 -44.27 31.83 -9.63
N GLN A 6 -44.10 32.33 -8.41
CA GLN A 6 -43.12 31.77 -7.46
C GLN A 6 -43.52 30.36 -6.98
N LEU A 7 -44.82 30.09 -6.80
CA LEU A 7 -45.32 28.75 -6.50
C LEU A 7 -45.00 27.74 -7.60
N THR A 8 -45.13 28.12 -8.88
CA THR A 8 -44.71 27.24 -9.99
C THR A 8 -43.19 27.07 -10.05
N GLU A 9 -42.44 28.12 -9.69
CA GLU A 9 -40.98 28.07 -9.69
C GLU A 9 -40.43 27.15 -8.59
N ILE A 10 -40.93 27.29 -7.35
CA ILE A 10 -40.49 26.45 -6.23
C ILE A 10 -40.82 24.97 -6.48
N ASP A 11 -41.98 24.66 -7.06
CA ASP A 11 -42.33 23.29 -7.46
C ASP A 11 -41.37 22.73 -8.53
N SER A 12 -40.99 23.54 -9.52
CA SER A 12 -40.00 23.14 -10.53
C SER A 12 -38.61 22.87 -9.92
N LYS A 13 -38.19 23.69 -8.95
CA LYS A 13 -36.91 23.51 -8.25
C LYS A 13 -36.94 22.30 -7.32
N LEU A 14 -38.04 22.04 -6.61
CA LEU A 14 -38.21 20.84 -5.78
C LEU A 14 -38.17 19.56 -6.61
N LYS A 15 -38.83 19.54 -7.78
CA LYS A 15 -38.76 18.41 -8.72
C LYS A 15 -37.32 18.15 -9.17
N THR A 16 -36.60 19.22 -9.50
CA THR A 16 -35.18 19.14 -9.89
C THR A 16 -34.31 18.64 -8.73
N LEU A 17 -34.53 19.17 -7.51
CA LEU A 17 -33.82 18.76 -6.30
C LEU A 17 -34.03 17.26 -6.04
N ARG A 18 -35.28 16.79 -6.01
CA ARG A 18 -35.60 15.36 -5.82
C ARG A 18 -34.93 14.45 -6.84
N LEU A 19 -34.87 14.87 -8.11
CA LEU A 19 -34.13 14.13 -9.13
C LEU A 19 -32.63 14.06 -8.80
N LYS A 20 -32.03 15.18 -8.38
CA LYS A 20 -30.62 15.22 -7.99
C LYS A 20 -30.32 14.39 -6.74
N LEU A 21 -31.23 14.36 -5.77
CA LEU A 21 -31.08 13.51 -4.58
C LEU A 21 -31.07 12.02 -4.96
N LYS A 22 -31.96 11.57 -5.85
CA LYS A 22 -31.95 10.19 -6.36
C LYS A 22 -30.65 9.83 -7.09
N GLN A 23 -30.06 10.78 -7.80
CA GLN A 23 -28.78 10.59 -8.50
C GLN A 23 -27.57 10.54 -7.54
N ALA A 24 -27.71 11.00 -6.30
CA ALA A 24 -26.58 11.09 -5.38
C ALA A 24 -26.02 9.71 -5.02
N GLU A 25 -26.88 8.71 -4.80
CA GLU A 25 -26.46 7.33 -4.49
C GLU A 25 -25.60 6.73 -5.61
N GLU A 26 -26.00 6.92 -6.87
CA GLU A 26 -25.25 6.45 -8.03
C GLU A 26 -23.88 7.13 -8.16
N ILE A 27 -23.81 8.43 -7.89
CA ILE A 27 -22.56 9.19 -7.94
C ILE A 27 -21.61 8.76 -6.82
N ILE A 28 -22.14 8.52 -5.62
CA ILE A 28 -21.38 7.98 -4.48
C ILE A 28 -20.80 6.59 -4.81
N ALA A 29 -21.60 5.72 -5.46
CA ALA A 29 -21.16 4.38 -5.83
C ALA A 29 -19.96 4.39 -6.78
N LYS A 30 -19.88 5.38 -7.69
CA LYS A 30 -18.76 5.52 -8.64
C LYS A 30 -17.46 5.97 -7.99
N ARG A 31 -17.51 6.52 -6.77
CA ARG A 31 -16.35 7.04 -6.01
C ARG A 31 -15.43 7.98 -6.80
N ASP A 32 -15.97 8.68 -7.79
CA ASP A 32 -15.29 9.77 -8.46
C ASP A 32 -15.39 11.01 -7.57
N ARG A 33 -14.25 11.39 -6.98
CA ARG A 33 -14.14 12.51 -6.05
C ARG A 33 -14.69 13.80 -6.65
N GLU A 34 -14.32 14.13 -7.88
CA GLU A 34 -14.74 15.38 -8.50
C GLU A 34 -16.22 15.35 -8.84
N ALA A 35 -16.73 14.21 -9.32
CA ALA A 35 -18.16 14.06 -9.60
C ALA A 35 -19.00 14.20 -8.31
N VAL A 36 -18.55 13.58 -7.21
CA VAL A 36 -19.17 13.70 -5.88
C VAL A 36 -19.23 15.17 -5.45
N GLU A 37 -18.13 15.90 -5.58
CA GLU A 37 -18.06 17.29 -5.15
C GLU A 37 -18.89 18.23 -6.04
N ARG A 38 -18.83 18.07 -7.37
CA ARG A 38 -19.69 18.82 -8.31
C ARG A 38 -21.17 18.60 -8.02
N HIS A 39 -21.57 17.37 -7.71
CA HIS A 39 -22.96 17.04 -7.39
C HIS A 39 -23.39 17.64 -6.05
N ARG A 40 -22.51 17.60 -5.03
CA ARG A 40 -22.74 18.23 -3.72
C ARG A 40 -23.00 19.72 -3.88
N VAL A 41 -22.16 20.44 -4.63
CA VAL A 41 -22.33 21.87 -4.91
C VAL A 41 -23.65 22.14 -5.64
N THR A 42 -24.03 21.29 -6.59
CA THR A 42 -25.31 21.41 -7.30
C THR A 42 -26.51 21.30 -6.35
N ILE A 43 -26.51 20.32 -5.45
CA ILE A 43 -27.58 20.15 -4.45
C ILE A 43 -27.62 21.34 -3.48
N LEU A 44 -26.47 21.84 -3.02
CA LEU A 44 -26.40 23.01 -2.14
C LEU A 44 -27.01 24.26 -2.80
N ASN A 45 -26.68 24.51 -4.07
CA ASN A 45 -27.20 25.66 -4.80
C ASN A 45 -28.73 25.57 -5.00
N LEU A 46 -29.25 24.37 -5.31
CA LEU A 46 -30.70 24.14 -5.42
C LEU A 46 -31.40 24.31 -4.07
N THR A 47 -30.82 23.78 -3.00
CA THR A 47 -31.33 23.88 -1.62
C THR A 47 -31.44 25.34 -1.19
N LYS A 48 -30.41 26.15 -1.45
CA LYS A 48 -30.41 27.60 -1.20
C LYS A 48 -31.51 28.29 -2.00
N ALA A 49 -31.62 28.01 -3.31
CA ALA A 49 -32.63 28.63 -4.15
C ALA A 49 -34.08 28.29 -3.72
N VAL A 50 -34.33 27.05 -3.26
CA VAL A 50 -35.63 26.65 -2.71
C VAL A 50 -35.90 27.36 -1.39
N LYS A 51 -34.90 27.51 -0.52
CA LYS A 51 -35.01 28.25 0.75
C LYS A 51 -35.36 29.73 0.52
N ASP A 52 -34.67 30.38 -0.42
CA ASP A 52 -34.90 31.79 -0.74
C ASP A 52 -36.31 32.01 -1.33
N LEU A 53 -36.74 31.13 -2.25
CA LEU A 53 -38.11 31.17 -2.79
C LEU A 53 -39.16 30.91 -1.72
N ARG A 54 -38.89 29.98 -0.79
CA ARG A 54 -39.79 29.67 0.30
C ARG A 54 -40.04 30.91 1.16
N SER A 55 -38.98 31.56 1.65
CA SER A 55 -39.09 32.80 2.45
C SER A 55 -39.90 33.88 1.72
N SER A 56 -39.63 34.09 0.43
CA SER A 56 -40.38 35.07 -0.37
C SER A 56 -41.87 34.72 -0.52
N ILE A 57 -42.22 33.44 -0.64
CA ILE A 57 -43.63 33.00 -0.72
C ILE A 57 -44.31 33.14 0.65
N GLU A 58 -43.63 32.84 1.76
CA GLU A 58 -44.17 33.03 3.13
C GLU A 58 -44.61 34.48 3.34
N GLU A 59 -43.75 35.45 3.01
CA GLU A 59 -44.06 36.89 3.12
C GLU A 59 -45.29 37.29 2.30
N LEU A 60 -45.41 36.77 1.07
CA LEU A 60 -46.55 37.04 0.20
C LEU A 60 -47.85 36.41 0.74
N LYS A 61 -47.78 35.23 1.35
CA LYS A 61 -48.95 34.54 1.93
C LYS A 61 -49.50 35.29 3.14
N PHE A 62 -48.62 35.76 4.02
CA PHE A 62 -49.02 36.62 5.12
C PHE A 62 -49.62 37.95 4.63
N SER A 63 -49.01 38.56 3.61
CA SER A 63 -49.53 39.79 2.99
C SER A 63 -50.91 39.60 2.33
N ALA A 64 -51.23 38.38 1.90
CA ALA A 64 -52.53 38.02 1.33
C ALA A 64 -53.60 37.68 2.39
N GLY A 65 -53.24 37.67 3.68
CA GLY A 65 -54.15 37.34 4.77
C GLY A 65 -54.41 35.84 4.97
N GLU A 66 -53.54 34.96 4.44
CA GLU A 66 -53.60 33.52 4.77
C GLU A 66 -53.39 33.30 6.27
N SER A 67 -54.07 32.30 6.84
CA SER A 67 -53.92 31.97 8.26
C SER A 67 -52.50 31.50 8.57
N GLU A 68 -51.99 31.85 9.74
CA GLU A 68 -50.66 31.45 10.18
C GLU A 68 -50.48 29.92 10.21
N GLU A 69 -51.52 29.17 10.57
CA GLU A 69 -51.51 27.70 10.57
C GLU A 69 -51.31 27.11 9.17
N THR A 70 -51.94 27.70 8.15
CA THR A 70 -51.78 27.25 6.76
C THR A 70 -50.39 27.56 6.21
N VAL A 71 -49.83 28.72 6.54
CA VAL A 71 -48.48 29.11 6.09
C VAL A 71 -47.43 28.24 6.78
N THR A 72 -47.51 28.08 8.10
CA THR A 72 -46.56 27.26 8.88
C THR A 72 -46.56 25.79 8.48
N THR A 73 -47.73 25.22 8.15
CA THR A 73 -47.83 23.84 7.66
C THR A 73 -47.12 23.68 6.31
N TRP A 74 -47.39 24.54 5.34
CA TRP A 74 -46.72 24.53 4.03
C TRP A 74 -45.20 24.72 4.17
N SER A 75 -44.78 25.67 4.99
CA SER A 75 -43.38 25.95 5.30
C SER A 75 -42.65 24.73 5.89
N ARG A 76 -43.33 23.97 6.77
CA ARG A 76 -42.80 22.75 7.37
C ARG A 76 -42.60 21.64 6.36
N GLU A 77 -43.51 21.45 5.41
CA GLU A 77 -43.36 20.46 4.34
C GLU A 77 -42.13 20.72 3.48
N ILE A 78 -41.90 21.98 3.09
CA ILE A 78 -40.69 22.36 2.36
C ILE A 78 -39.44 22.16 3.22
N ALA A 79 -39.50 22.44 4.53
CA ALA A 79 -38.40 22.20 5.45
C ALA A 79 -37.97 20.71 5.49
N GLN A 80 -38.93 19.79 5.47
CA GLN A 80 -38.65 18.36 5.46
C GLN A 80 -37.91 17.91 4.19
N GLU A 81 -38.29 18.45 3.02
CA GLU A 81 -37.57 18.18 1.76
C GLU A 81 -36.14 18.74 1.77
N LEU A 82 -35.94 19.94 2.33
CA LEU A 82 -34.60 20.51 2.48
C LEU A 82 -33.73 19.68 3.44
N SER A 83 -34.33 19.11 4.51
CA SER A 83 -33.62 18.21 5.41
C SER A 83 -33.09 16.95 4.71
N CYS A 84 -33.83 16.41 3.74
CA CYS A 84 -33.33 15.32 2.90
C CYS A 84 -32.12 15.76 2.06
N ALA A 85 -32.15 16.97 1.51
CA ALA A 85 -31.01 17.50 0.76
C ALA A 85 -29.76 17.74 1.61
N ASP A 86 -29.95 18.24 2.84
CA ASP A 86 -28.86 18.43 3.80
C ASP A 86 -28.19 17.09 4.16
N LYS A 87 -28.99 16.03 4.38
CA LYS A 87 -28.48 14.67 4.62
C LYS A 87 -27.66 14.16 3.44
N SER A 88 -28.17 14.27 2.22
CA SER A 88 -27.42 13.84 1.03
C SER A 88 -26.13 14.65 0.84
N CYS A 89 -26.11 15.94 1.16
CA CYS A 89 -24.89 16.75 1.12
C CYS A 89 -23.86 16.28 2.15
N ALA A 90 -24.31 15.90 3.35
CA ALA A 90 -23.44 15.35 4.40
C ALA A 90 -22.85 14.00 3.98
N GLU A 91 -23.64 13.13 3.34
CA GLU A 91 -23.16 11.84 2.81
C GLU A 91 -22.15 12.01 1.68
N LEU A 92 -22.40 12.92 0.73
CA LEU A 92 -21.45 13.26 -0.34
C LEU A 92 -20.15 13.82 0.24
N SER A 93 -20.24 14.70 1.24
CA SER A 93 -19.05 15.23 1.92
C SER A 93 -18.25 14.14 2.64
N LYS A 94 -18.94 13.20 3.30
CA LYS A 94 -18.30 12.04 3.94
C LYS A 94 -17.62 11.14 2.90
N CYS A 95 -18.27 10.90 1.77
CA CYS A 95 -17.69 10.11 0.67
C CYS A 95 -16.40 10.75 0.13
N ALA A 96 -16.41 12.07 -0.12
CA ALA A 96 -15.22 12.79 -0.56
C ALA A 96 -14.04 12.64 0.42
N LYS A 97 -14.30 12.78 1.73
CA LYS A 97 -13.27 12.56 2.77
C LYS A 97 -12.69 11.15 2.76
N VAL A 98 -13.54 10.13 2.66
CA VAL A 98 -13.09 8.73 2.60
C VAL A 98 -12.19 8.49 1.38
N ILE A 99 -12.49 9.12 0.24
CA ILE A 99 -11.65 9.03 -0.95
C ILE A 99 -10.30 9.71 -0.71
N ASP A 100 -10.30 10.95 -0.20
CA ASP A 100 -9.09 11.71 0.07
C ASP A 100 -8.17 11.00 1.10
N ASP A 101 -8.74 10.46 2.18
CA ASP A 101 -8.00 9.70 3.20
C ASP A 101 -7.42 8.40 2.62
N GLY A 102 -8.16 7.72 1.74
CA GLY A 102 -7.70 6.51 1.05
C GLY A 102 -6.49 6.78 0.15
N PHE A 103 -6.50 7.88 -0.60
CA PHE A 103 -5.35 8.30 -1.41
C PHE A 103 -4.13 8.60 -0.53
N LYS A 104 -4.32 9.31 0.58
CA LYS A 104 -3.23 9.63 1.50
C LYS A 104 -2.62 8.37 2.12
N ALA A 105 -3.44 7.45 2.62
CA ALA A 105 -2.97 6.20 3.20
C ALA A 105 -2.24 5.32 2.17
N ALA A 106 -2.69 5.29 0.92
CA ALA A 106 -2.03 4.55 -0.14
C ALA A 106 -0.65 5.14 -0.48
N GLU A 107 -0.51 6.46 -0.49
CA GLU A 107 0.76 7.14 -0.71
C GLU A 107 1.75 6.88 0.44
N GLU A 108 1.28 6.97 1.69
CA GLU A 108 2.08 6.66 2.88
C GLU A 108 2.57 5.21 2.88
N ALA A 109 1.69 4.25 2.52
CA ALA A 109 2.06 2.84 2.41
C ALA A 109 3.12 2.60 1.34
N LYS A 110 3.01 3.25 0.18
CA LYS A 110 3.99 3.16 -0.90
C LYS A 110 5.35 3.72 -0.47
N GLN A 111 5.37 4.85 0.22
CA GLN A 111 6.60 5.44 0.77
C GLN A 111 7.24 4.49 1.80
N GLN A 112 6.44 3.93 2.71
CA GLN A 112 6.94 2.96 3.68
C GLN A 112 7.53 1.72 3.00
N GLU A 113 6.88 1.19 1.96
CA GLU A 113 7.38 0.04 1.21
C GLU A 113 8.74 0.33 0.54
N THR A 114 8.91 1.54 -0.03
CA THR A 114 10.22 1.94 -0.58
C THR A 114 11.31 2.01 0.47
N VAL A 115 11.03 2.57 1.66
CA VAL A 115 11.98 2.63 2.77
C VAL A 115 12.38 1.22 3.23
N ILE A 116 11.40 0.35 3.46
CA ILE A 116 11.64 -1.06 3.82
C ILE A 116 12.46 -1.76 2.73
N GLY A 117 12.20 -1.46 1.46
CA GLY A 117 12.97 -1.96 0.32
C GLY A 117 14.45 -1.59 0.41
N PHE A 118 14.77 -0.32 0.67
CA PHE A 118 16.14 0.14 0.86
C PHE A 118 16.80 -0.48 2.10
N GLU A 119 16.10 -0.55 3.23
CA GLU A 119 16.61 -1.17 4.46
C GLU A 119 16.92 -2.65 4.25
N LYS A 120 16.03 -3.39 3.58
CA LYS A 120 16.23 -4.80 3.23
C LYS A 120 17.47 -4.98 2.35
N GLN A 121 17.64 -4.14 1.33
CA GLN A 121 18.80 -4.20 0.45
C GLN A 121 20.10 -3.91 1.22
N PHE A 122 20.08 -2.92 2.12
CA PHE A 122 21.22 -2.57 2.95
C PHE A 122 21.60 -3.72 3.90
N ILE A 123 20.62 -4.31 4.59
CA ILE A 123 20.83 -5.47 5.47
C ILE A 123 21.41 -6.65 4.66
N GLN A 124 20.89 -6.89 3.48
CA GLN A 124 21.36 -7.98 2.61
C GLN A 124 22.82 -7.77 2.17
N GLN A 125 23.20 -6.55 1.77
CA GLN A 125 24.59 -6.22 1.42
C GLN A 125 25.53 -6.36 2.63
N LYS A 126 25.10 -5.92 3.81
CA LYS A 126 25.90 -6.03 5.03
C LYS A 126 26.15 -7.49 5.40
N LEU A 127 25.12 -8.33 5.33
CA LEU A 127 25.24 -9.77 5.60
C LEU A 127 26.19 -10.44 4.60
N GLU A 128 26.09 -10.10 3.32
CA GLU A 128 26.99 -10.61 2.28
C GLU A 128 28.45 -10.22 2.54
N ALA A 129 28.70 -8.96 2.92
CA ALA A 129 30.05 -8.50 3.27
C ALA A 129 30.61 -9.26 4.47
N GLU A 130 29.79 -9.52 5.50
CA GLU A 130 30.21 -10.27 6.69
C GLU A 130 30.51 -11.74 6.37
N LEU A 131 29.69 -12.40 5.55
CA LEU A 131 29.93 -13.78 5.11
C LEU A 131 31.21 -13.88 4.28
N LYS A 132 31.40 -12.96 3.33
CA LYS A 132 32.62 -12.90 2.51
C LYS A 132 33.86 -12.66 3.37
N GLN A 133 33.76 -11.83 4.41
CA GLN A 133 34.85 -11.62 5.36
C GLN A 133 35.15 -12.90 6.17
N LYS A 134 34.12 -13.63 6.64
CA LYS A 134 34.29 -14.91 7.35
C LYS A 134 34.90 -16.00 6.47
N GLU A 135 34.56 -16.03 5.19
CA GLU A 135 35.18 -16.94 4.22
C GLU A 135 36.66 -16.59 3.98
N LEU A 136 36.97 -15.31 3.79
CA LEU A 136 38.35 -14.82 3.66
C LEU A 136 39.17 -15.02 4.95
N SER A 137 38.53 -15.03 6.12
CA SER A 137 39.18 -15.24 7.42
C SER A 137 39.24 -16.70 7.90
N LEU A 138 38.73 -17.66 7.11
CA LEU A 138 38.99 -19.09 7.36
C LEU A 138 40.50 -19.29 7.53
N GLN A 139 40.92 -19.75 8.71
CA GLN A 139 42.33 -19.97 8.99
C GLN A 139 42.83 -21.14 8.13
N PRO A 140 43.99 -21.00 7.45
CA PRO A 140 44.61 -22.11 6.78
C PRO A 140 44.82 -23.27 7.75
N VAL A 141 44.54 -24.49 7.31
CA VAL A 141 44.91 -25.69 8.04
C VAL A 141 46.41 -25.88 7.85
N THR A 142 47.20 -25.45 8.84
CA THR A 142 48.67 -25.50 8.80
C THR A 142 49.24 -26.83 9.28
N GLU A 143 48.41 -27.68 9.91
CA GLU A 143 48.80 -28.95 10.52
C GLU A 143 47.68 -29.98 10.33
N CYS A 144 48.03 -31.26 10.13
CA CYS A 144 47.07 -32.38 10.12
C CYS A 144 46.53 -32.69 11.54
N ASP A 145 45.87 -31.72 12.16
CA ASP A 145 45.15 -31.88 13.42
C ASP A 145 43.65 -32.06 13.13
N VAL A 146 43.14 -33.24 13.42
CA VAL A 146 41.73 -33.64 13.22
C VAL A 146 40.75 -32.62 13.82
N ARG A 147 41.07 -31.99 14.96
CA ARG A 147 40.18 -30.98 15.59
C ARG A 147 40.14 -29.68 14.79
N LYS A 148 41.28 -29.25 14.24
CA LYS A 148 41.38 -28.03 13.41
C LYS A 148 40.70 -28.24 12.07
N ILE A 149 40.86 -29.42 11.48
CA ILE A 149 40.21 -29.83 10.23
C ILE A 149 38.69 -29.88 10.41
N HIS A 150 38.20 -30.52 11.46
CA HIS A 150 36.77 -30.58 11.75
C HIS A 150 36.17 -29.19 11.98
N LYS A 151 36.86 -28.31 12.72
CA LYS A 151 36.43 -26.91 12.90
C LYS A 151 36.39 -26.12 11.58
N PHE A 152 37.36 -26.34 10.70
CA PHE A 152 37.37 -25.74 9.36
C PHE A 152 36.20 -26.23 8.52
N TYR A 153 35.93 -27.55 8.53
CA TYR A 153 34.81 -28.17 7.84
C TYR A 153 33.46 -27.60 8.30
N GLU A 154 33.20 -27.54 9.61
CA GLU A 154 31.95 -26.98 10.17
C GLU A 154 31.71 -25.54 9.72
N GLN A 155 32.77 -24.71 9.76
CA GLN A 155 32.68 -23.32 9.34
C GLN A 155 32.46 -23.17 7.83
N LEU A 156 33.12 -24.02 7.02
CA LEU A 156 32.94 -24.05 5.57
C LEU A 156 31.53 -24.51 5.20
N LEU A 157 31.01 -25.57 5.85
CA LEU A 157 29.66 -26.09 5.67
C LEU A 157 28.62 -25.01 5.93
N PHE A 158 28.71 -24.34 7.09
CA PHE A 158 27.82 -23.23 7.45
C PHE A 158 27.84 -22.10 6.41
N ASN A 159 29.03 -21.73 5.92
CA ASN A 159 29.17 -20.67 4.93
C ASN A 159 28.55 -21.06 3.58
N VAL A 160 28.81 -22.29 3.09
CA VAL A 160 28.23 -22.82 1.84
C VAL A 160 26.71 -22.93 1.91
N GLU A 161 26.16 -23.39 3.04
CA GLU A 161 24.71 -23.43 3.30
C GLU A 161 24.07 -22.04 3.34
N SER A 162 24.76 -21.08 3.95
CA SER A 162 24.31 -19.69 3.98
C SER A 162 24.25 -19.08 2.57
N LEU A 163 25.29 -19.27 1.76
CA LEU A 163 25.35 -18.78 0.37
C LEU A 163 24.32 -19.44 -0.55
N ARG A 164 24.06 -20.75 -0.34
CA ARG A 164 23.00 -21.50 -1.02
C ARG A 164 21.61 -20.96 -0.66
N THR A 165 21.35 -20.68 0.61
CA THR A 165 20.09 -20.08 1.06
C THR A 165 19.87 -18.69 0.45
N LEU A 166 20.94 -17.94 0.20
CA LEU A 166 20.91 -16.64 -0.45
C LEU A 166 20.83 -16.72 -2.00
N GLY A 167 20.87 -17.92 -2.59
CA GLY A 167 20.83 -18.11 -4.06
C GLY A 167 22.09 -17.63 -4.78
N LYS A 168 23.22 -17.49 -4.07
CA LYS A 168 24.47 -16.90 -4.59
C LYS A 168 25.64 -17.89 -4.68
N LEU A 169 25.41 -19.17 -4.40
CA LEU A 169 26.48 -20.18 -4.41
C LEU A 169 27.14 -20.29 -5.79
N GLU A 170 26.34 -20.33 -6.87
CA GLU A 170 26.80 -20.41 -8.26
C GLU A 170 27.66 -19.19 -8.69
N MET A 171 27.47 -18.02 -8.07
CA MET A 171 28.27 -16.82 -8.37
C MET A 171 29.67 -16.85 -7.75
N ILE A 172 29.91 -17.76 -6.80
CA ILE A 172 31.13 -17.87 -6.00
C ILE A 172 31.94 -19.11 -6.41
N GLU A 173 31.38 -19.98 -7.26
CA GLU A 173 32.09 -21.10 -7.89
C GLU A 173 33.26 -20.58 -8.76
N GLY A 174 34.46 -21.13 -8.54
CA GLY A 174 35.71 -20.68 -9.18
C GLY A 174 36.74 -20.09 -8.21
N ALA A 175 36.93 -18.76 -8.21
CA ALA A 175 38.06 -18.12 -7.49
C ALA A 175 38.05 -18.35 -5.97
N SER A 176 36.87 -18.37 -5.34
CA SER A 176 36.72 -18.69 -3.91
C SER A 176 37.03 -20.15 -3.61
N PHE A 177 36.62 -21.06 -4.49
CA PHE A 177 36.97 -22.48 -4.38
C PHE A 177 38.50 -22.67 -4.39
N TYR A 178 39.21 -22.01 -5.31
CA TYR A 178 40.67 -22.04 -5.37
C TYR A 178 41.34 -21.48 -4.09
N ILE A 179 40.79 -20.41 -3.51
CA ILE A 179 41.27 -19.84 -2.25
C ILE A 179 41.08 -20.83 -1.09
N ILE A 180 39.94 -21.52 -1.04
CA ILE A 180 39.63 -22.50 0.02
C ILE A 180 40.52 -23.74 -0.11
N ILE A 181 40.76 -24.25 -1.31
CA ILE A 181 41.72 -25.35 -1.53
C ILE A 181 43.14 -24.94 -1.12
N LYS A 182 43.56 -23.70 -1.41
CA LYS A 182 44.86 -23.19 -0.90
C LYS A 182 44.93 -23.18 0.62
N LYS A 183 43.83 -22.91 1.31
CA LYS A 183 43.76 -22.98 2.78
C LYS A 183 43.83 -24.41 3.31
N LEU A 184 43.65 -25.42 2.45
CA LEU A 184 43.73 -26.85 2.74
C LEU A 184 45.00 -27.49 2.14
N GLU A 185 46.04 -26.69 1.85
CA GLU A 185 47.24 -27.15 1.13
C GLU A 185 47.90 -28.39 1.77
N VAL A 186 47.90 -28.48 3.11
CA VAL A 186 48.44 -29.62 3.86
C VAL A 186 47.64 -30.90 3.64
N LEU A 187 46.33 -30.80 3.41
CA LEU A 187 45.43 -31.93 3.16
C LEU A 187 45.26 -32.27 1.69
N LYS A 188 45.83 -31.47 0.79
CA LYS A 188 45.63 -31.60 -0.66
C LYS A 188 46.01 -32.99 -1.18
N ALA A 189 47.08 -33.59 -0.68
CA ALA A 189 47.50 -34.92 -1.08
C ALA A 189 46.48 -35.99 -0.67
N GLU A 190 45.92 -35.90 0.53
CA GLU A 190 44.94 -36.85 1.07
C GLU A 190 43.54 -36.67 0.43
N LEU A 191 43.11 -35.43 0.23
CA LEU A 191 41.84 -35.10 -0.41
C LEU A 191 41.78 -35.61 -1.87
N VAL A 192 42.90 -35.52 -2.59
CA VAL A 192 42.99 -35.95 -4.00
C VAL A 192 43.27 -37.45 -4.13
N ALA A 193 43.83 -38.10 -3.10
CA ALA A 193 44.18 -39.52 -3.14
C ALA A 193 42.96 -40.46 -3.19
N HIS A 194 41.81 -40.04 -2.66
CA HIS A 194 40.64 -40.90 -2.48
C HIS A 194 39.46 -40.59 -3.41
N VAL A 195 39.64 -39.69 -4.38
CA VAL A 195 38.56 -39.25 -5.28
C VAL A 195 39.00 -39.35 -6.74
N SER A 196 38.16 -39.94 -7.59
CA SER A 196 38.42 -40.12 -9.03
C SER A 196 37.92 -38.90 -9.82
N GLY A 197 38.77 -37.90 -10.00
CA GLY A 197 38.47 -36.71 -10.81
C GLY A 197 39.51 -35.60 -10.66
N ASP A 198 39.55 -34.64 -11.59
CA ASP A 198 40.36 -33.44 -11.41
C ASP A 198 39.70 -32.56 -10.35
N TRP A 199 40.35 -32.42 -9.19
CA TRP A 199 39.86 -31.61 -8.07
C TRP A 199 39.64 -30.14 -8.43
N ARG A 200 40.18 -29.69 -9.57
CA ARG A 200 39.99 -28.34 -10.12
C ARG A 200 38.58 -28.07 -10.62
N ASP A 201 37.83 -29.12 -10.94
CA ASP A 201 36.45 -29.01 -11.46
C ASP A 201 35.38 -29.31 -10.40
N TRP A 202 35.78 -29.47 -9.13
CA TRP A 202 34.84 -29.77 -8.05
C TRP A 202 33.96 -28.58 -7.68
N SER A 203 32.71 -28.91 -7.39
CA SER A 203 31.76 -28.06 -6.69
C SER A 203 32.02 -28.02 -5.18
N PHE A 204 31.41 -27.06 -4.49
CA PHE A 204 31.46 -27.01 -3.01
C PHE A 204 30.87 -28.26 -2.36
N SER A 205 29.90 -28.91 -3.00
CA SER A 205 29.29 -30.15 -2.50
C SER A 205 30.29 -31.31 -2.48
N GLU A 206 31.06 -31.47 -3.57
CA GLU A 206 32.08 -32.52 -3.69
C GLU A 206 33.24 -32.29 -2.71
N LEU A 207 33.65 -31.03 -2.51
CA LEU A 207 34.66 -30.68 -1.51
C LEU A 207 34.20 -30.98 -0.08
N LEU A 208 32.95 -30.67 0.27
CA LEU A 208 32.40 -30.98 1.59
C LEU A 208 32.31 -32.50 1.82
N GLU A 209 31.92 -33.28 0.80
CA GLU A 209 31.93 -34.74 0.90
C GLU A 209 33.34 -35.31 1.07
N ALA A 210 34.34 -34.75 0.40
CA ALA A 210 35.73 -35.17 0.52
C ALA A 210 36.31 -34.86 1.92
N LEU A 211 35.97 -33.71 2.51
CA LEU A 211 36.40 -33.31 3.85
C LEU A 211 35.69 -34.03 5.00
N ARG A 212 34.53 -34.65 4.72
CA ARG A 212 33.73 -35.37 5.71
C ARG A 212 34.28 -36.77 6.03
N LYS A 213 35.02 -37.37 5.09
CA LYS A 213 35.59 -38.72 5.18
C LYS A 213 36.88 -38.73 5.99
#